data_AF-A0A1G6DF98-F1
#
_entry.id   AF-A0A1G6DF98-F1
#
_cell.length_a   1.000
_cell.length_b   1.000
_cell.length_c   1.000
_cell.angle_alpha   90.00
_cell.angle_beta   90.00
_cell.angle_gamma   90.00
#
_symmetry.space_group_name_H-M   'P 1'
#
loop_
_entity.id
_entity.type
_entity.pdbx_description
1 polymer ?
#
loop_
_entity_poly.entity_id
_entity_poly.type
_entity_poly.pdbx_seq_one_letter_code
_entity_poly.pdbx_strand_id
1 'polypeptide(L)' 'MAAIDCQGLLSMSAEEVVVTGAWMSGYFNGRADNTVLDTEMMPAYGAALGEYCENNPEALVMQAVKTLFDEAE' A
#
# COMPACT_ATOMS: atom_id res chain seq x y z
N MET A 1 -14.59 0.73 4.96
CA MET A 1 -13.24 1.29 5.22
C MET A 1 -13.27 2.74 4.78
N ALA A 2 -12.80 3.69 5.58
CA ALA A 2 -12.55 5.03 5.06
C ALA A 2 -11.50 4.91 3.95
N ALA A 3 -11.77 5.51 2.79
CA ALA A 3 -10.81 5.51 1.70
C ALA A 3 -9.70 6.50 2.05
N ILE A 4 -8.46 6.03 2.15
CA ILE A 4 -7.28 6.88 2.32
C ILE A 4 -6.80 7.26 0.91
N ASP A 5 -6.60 8.55 0.67
CA ASP A 5 -5.93 9.06 -0.52
C ASP A 5 -4.42 9.19 -0.27
N CYS A 6 -3.67 9.37 -1.34
CA CYS A 6 -2.22 9.46 -1.31
C CYS A 6 -1.73 10.65 -0.48
N GLN A 7 -2.44 11.78 -0.48
CA GLN A 7 -2.13 12.90 0.40
C GLN A 7 -2.29 12.52 1.89
N GLY A 8 -3.35 11.80 2.24
CA GLY A 8 -3.57 11.27 3.57
C GLY A 8 -2.44 10.33 4.00
N LEU A 9 -1.99 9.44 3.10
CA LEU A 9 -0.87 8.54 3.36
C LEU A 9 0.45 9.28 3.60
N LEU A 10 0.77 10.29 2.78
CA LEU A 10 2.01 11.06 2.92
C LEU A 10 2.03 11.95 4.18
N SER A 11 0.86 12.24 4.75
CA SER A 11 0.72 13.03 5.97
C SER A 11 0.78 12.19 7.25
N MET A 12 0.82 10.86 7.14
CA MET A 12 0.87 9.94 8.27
C MET A 12 2.23 9.91 8.94
N SER A 13 2.24 9.57 10.23
CA SER A 13 3.47 9.17 10.92
C SER A 13 4.02 7.87 10.35
N ALA A 14 5.32 7.61 10.56
CA ALA A 14 5.95 6.36 10.13
C ALA A 14 5.25 5.11 10.71
N GLU A 15 4.77 5.19 11.96
CA GLU A 15 4.04 4.12 12.63
C GLU A 15 2.70 3.83 11.94
N GLU A 16 1.95 4.88 11.59
CA GLU A 16 0.69 4.76 10.85
C GLU A 16 0.89 4.22 9.43
N VAL A 17 1.98 4.61 8.76
CA VAL A 17 2.36 4.08 7.44
C VAL A 17 2.64 2.58 7.52
N VAL A 18 3.40 2.14 8.54
CA VAL A 18 3.69 0.70 8.74
C VAL A 18 2.42 -0.09 9.02
N VAL A 19 1.54 0.40 9.90
CA VAL A 19 0.26 -0.27 10.21
C VAL A 19 -0.63 -0.34 8.96
N THR A 20 -0.71 0.75 8.20
CA THR A 20 -1.48 0.80 6.94
C THR A 20 -0.91 -0.16 5.91
N GLY A 21 0.42 -0.20 5.73
CA GLY A 21 1.11 -1.13 4.84
C GLY A 21 0.87 -2.60 5.19
N ALA A 22 0.98 -2.94 6.48
CA ALA A 22 0.72 -4.30 6.97
C ALA A 22 -0.75 -4.70 6.75
N TRP A 23 -1.70 -3.79 7.02
CA TRP A 23 -3.13 -4.04 6.78
C TRP A 23 -3.44 -4.27 5.30
N MET A 24 -2.88 -3.44 4.41
CA MET A 24 -3.04 -3.62 2.96
C MET A 24 -2.44 -4.94 2.49
N SER A 25 -1.22 -5.26 2.91
CA SER A 25 -0.57 -6.54 2.60
C SER A 25 -1.46 -7.72 3.02
N GLY A 26 -1.99 -7.70 4.24
CA GLY A 26 -2.91 -8.74 4.72
C GLY A 26 -4.22 -8.82 3.92
N TYR A 27 -4.79 -7.67 3.53
CA TYR A 27 -6.01 -7.63 2.71
C TYR A 27 -5.80 -8.25 1.33
N PHE A 28 -4.73 -7.89 0.61
CA PHE A 28 -4.47 -8.42 -0.73
C PHE A 28 -4.05 -9.89 -0.69
N ASN A 29 -3.16 -10.29 0.22
CA ASN A 29 -2.75 -11.68 0.36
C ASN A 29 -3.93 -12.57 0.77
N GLY A 30 -4.77 -12.13 1.73
CA GLY A 30 -5.97 -12.87 2.11
C GLY A 30 -6.99 -13.02 0.98
N ARG A 31 -7.08 -12.06 0.05
CA ARG A 31 -7.92 -12.17 -1.16
C ARG A 31 -7.34 -13.13 -2.20
N ALA A 32 -6.03 -13.31 -2.23
CA ALA A 32 -5.31 -14.20 -3.14
C ALA A 32 -5.13 -15.62 -2.57
N ASP A 33 -5.76 -15.96 -1.44
CA ASP A 33 -5.51 -17.19 -0.68
C ASP A 33 -4.02 -17.41 -0.35
N ASN A 34 -3.28 -16.32 -0.22
CA ASN A 34 -1.88 -16.29 0.13
C ASN A 34 -1.74 -15.93 1.61
N THR A 35 -1.00 -16.72 2.38
CA THR A 35 -0.73 -16.46 3.80
C THR A 35 0.68 -15.94 4.06
N VAL A 36 1.43 -15.60 3.00
CA VAL A 36 2.80 -15.10 3.10
C VAL A 36 2.80 -13.59 3.33
N LEU A 37 3.51 -13.16 4.36
CA LEU A 37 3.87 -11.76 4.57
C LEU A 37 5.35 -11.59 4.18
N ASP A 38 5.59 -10.97 3.03
CA ASP A 38 6.95 -10.67 2.58
C ASP A 38 7.49 -9.40 3.28
N THR A 39 8.15 -9.61 4.42
CA THR A 39 8.75 -8.53 5.20
C THR A 39 10.02 -7.97 4.56
N GLU A 40 10.66 -8.71 3.66
CA GLU A 40 11.88 -8.29 2.96
C GLU A 40 11.56 -7.31 1.84
N MET A 41 10.45 -7.53 1.13
CA MET A 41 9.99 -6.67 0.04
C MET A 41 9.15 -5.47 0.50
N MET A 42 8.65 -5.51 1.74
CA MET A 42 7.81 -4.44 2.30
C MET A 42 8.43 -3.03 2.20
N PRO A 43 9.74 -2.81 2.46
CA PRO A 43 10.35 -1.49 2.27
C PRO A 43 10.35 -1.04 0.81
N ALA A 44 10.57 -1.95 -0.15
CA ALA A 44 10.56 -1.64 -1.57
C ALA A 44 9.15 -1.26 -2.06
N TYR A 45 8.12 -2.00 -1.61
CA TYR A 45 6.73 -1.66 -1.90
C TYR A 45 6.33 -0.31 -1.29
N GLY A 46 6.77 -0.03 -0.06
CA GLY A 46 6.55 1.25 0.59
C GLY A 46 7.18 2.41 -0.18
N ALA A 47 8.40 2.25 -0.69
CA ALA A 47 9.08 3.26 -1.49
C ALA A 47 8.35 3.53 -2.83
N ALA A 48 7.98 2.46 -3.56
CA ALA A 48 7.25 2.59 -4.82
C ALA A 48 5.87 3.24 -4.64
N LEU A 49 5.16 2.88 -3.56
CA LEU A 49 3.88 3.48 -3.22
C LEU A 49 4.04 4.96 -2.82
N GLY A 50 5.08 5.29 -2.06
CA GLY A 50 5.42 6.67 -1.70
C GLY A 50 5.65 7.54 -2.94
N GLU A 51 6.53 7.09 -3.84
CA GLU A 51 6.82 7.80 -5.10
C GLU A 51 5.58 7.97 -5.98
N TYR A 52 4.73 6.94 -6.08
CA TYR A 52 3.47 7.05 -6.80
C TYR A 52 2.56 8.11 -6.16
N CYS A 53 2.47 8.12 -4.84
CA CYS A 53 1.60 9.03 -4.10
C CYS A 53 2.08 10.49 -4.16
N GLU A 54 3.39 10.74 -4.21
CA GLU A 54 3.94 12.09 -4.42
C GLU A 54 3.48 12.69 -5.75
N ASN A 55 3.34 11.85 -6.79
CA ASN A 55 2.89 12.26 -8.12
C ASN A 55 1.36 12.26 -8.30
N ASN A 56 0.62 11.59 -7.40
CA ASN A 56 -0.83 11.37 -7.53
C ASN A 56 -1.55 11.61 -6.19
N PRO A 57 -1.53 12.83 -5.62
CA PRO A 57 -2.00 13.09 -4.25
C PRO A 57 -3.48 12.76 -4.02
N GLU A 58 -4.32 12.89 -5.06
CA GLU A 58 -5.77 12.62 -4.97
C GLU A 58 -6.13 11.15 -5.22
N ALA A 59 -5.17 10.31 -5.65
CA ALA A 59 -5.43 8.90 -5.91
C ALA A 59 -5.69 8.16 -4.61
N LEU A 60 -6.63 7.22 -4.62
CA LEU A 60 -6.86 6.34 -3.48
C LEU A 60 -5.67 5.39 -3.34
N VAL A 61 -5.17 5.20 -2.12
CA VAL A 61 -4.02 4.31 -1.85
C VAL A 61 -4.29 2.89 -2.34
N MET A 62 -5.52 2.39 -2.16
CA MET A 62 -5.91 1.06 -2.65
C MET A 62 -5.84 0.95 -4.17
N GLN A 63 -6.13 2.04 -4.89
CA GLN A 63 -5.98 2.09 -6.34
C GLN A 63 -4.51 2.14 -6.74
N ALA A 64 -3.69 2.92 -6.02
CA ALA A 64 -2.24 2.97 -6.23
C ALA A 64 -1.59 1.61 -6.05
N VAL A 65 -1.90 0.90 -4.96
CA VAL A 65 -1.41 -0.47 -4.69
C VAL A 65 -1.85 -1.42 -5.80
N LYS A 66 -3.09 -1.30 -6.29
CA LYS A 66 -3.54 -2.11 -7.42
C LYS A 66 -2.74 -1.80 -8.70
N THR A 67 -2.57 -0.53 -9.04
CA THR A 67 -1.79 -0.13 -10.22
C THR A 67 -0.33 -0.60 -10.16
N LEU A 68 0.28 -0.60 -8.97
CA LEU A 68 1.70 -0.92 -8.81
C LEU A 68 1.97 -2.42 -8.65
N PHE A 69 1.05 -3.18 -8.04
CA PHE A 69 1.32 -4.53 -7.55
C PHE A 69 0.27 -5.57 -7.96
N ASP A 70 -0.81 -5.17 -8.63
CA ASP A 70 -1.78 -6.09 -9.27
C ASP A 70 -1.33 -6.41 -10.71
N GLU A 71 -0.05 -6.79 -10.85
CA GLU A 71 0.46 -7.54 -12.01
C GLU A 71 0.85 -8.94 -11.50
N ALA A 72 -0.16 -9.79 -11.29
CA ALA A 72 0.00 -11.23 -11.08
C ALA A 72 -1.33 -11.95 -11.40
N GLU A 73 -1.61 -12.12 -12.69
CA GLU A 73 -2.13 -13.40 -13.18
C GLU A 73 -0.96 -14.34 -13.45
#